data_AF-A0A1L9VXS7-F1
#
_entry.id   AF-A0A1L9VXS7-F1
#
_cell.length_a   1.000
_cell.length_b   1.000
_cell.length_c   1.000
_cell.angle_alpha   90.00
_cell.angle_beta   90.00
_cell.angle_gamma   90.00
#
_symmetry.space_group_name_H-M   'P 1'
#
loop_
_entity.id
_entity.type
_entity.pdbx_description
1 polymer ?
#
loop_
_entity_poly.entity_id
_entity_poly.type
_entity_poly.pdbx_seq_one_letter_code
_entity_poly.pdbx_strand_id
1 'polypeptide(L)'
;MLEQTMIKLYAEILRYQMMFVRQYFRSRALRFLRDFPVMDDWKSMLGTIDGLEGQTRKYLKKVSEETLEGIYRKYDEIWDVVSKALGNTEDIKHNQILNELSCIYGAAFNSSDRRIQCLKGTQVPILRLIENWCCKPSEPPVFWLQGMAGTGKSTIACTVATALQDRRLWTEDEYLPGLICLGGSFFFDKNISDQKTTDKVLPTLARNLANALPDCAGASRVRYVYCPAS
;
A
#
# COMPACT_ATOMS: atom_id res chain seq x y z
N MET A 1 13.36 -0.93 -43.27
CA MET A 1 13.41 -2.36 -43.68
C MET A 1 12.02 -2.88 -44.07
N LEU A 2 11.00 -2.79 -43.21
CA LEU A 2 9.60 -3.18 -43.54
C LEU A 2 9.06 -2.46 -44.79
N GLU A 3 9.29 -1.16 -44.89
CA GLU A 3 8.86 -0.32 -46.02
C GLU A 3 9.38 -0.83 -47.36
N GLN A 4 10.65 -1.26 -47.42
CA GLN A 4 11.26 -1.80 -48.64
C GLN A 4 10.66 -3.16 -49.02
N THR A 5 10.33 -4.00 -48.04
CA THR A 5 9.65 -5.29 -48.28
C THR A 5 8.22 -5.07 -48.77
N MET A 6 7.49 -4.11 -48.19
CA MET A 6 6.14 -3.75 -48.63
C MET A 6 6.13 -3.21 -50.06
N ILE A 7 7.04 -2.29 -50.40
CA ILE A 7 7.17 -1.76 -51.77
C ILE A 7 7.41 -2.89 -52.78
N LYS A 8 8.30 -3.85 -52.45
CA LYS A 8 8.57 -5.01 -53.30
C LYS A 8 7.35 -5.94 -53.42
N LEU A 9 6.64 -6.21 -52.32
CA LEU A 9 5.43 -7.04 -52.32
C LEU A 9 4.35 -6.43 -53.22
N TYR A 10 4.09 -5.12 -53.08
CA TYR A 10 3.12 -4.42 -53.92
C TYR A 10 3.53 -4.40 -55.40
N ALA A 11 4.82 -4.22 -55.70
CA ALA A 11 5.32 -4.27 -57.08
C ALA A 11 5.07 -5.64 -57.73
N GLU A 12 5.33 -6.74 -57.03
CA GLU A 12 5.10 -8.10 -57.54
C GLU A 12 3.61 -8.42 -57.69
N ILE A 13 2.77 -7.99 -56.75
CA ILE A 13 1.30 -8.14 -56.86
C ILE A 13 0.77 -7.37 -58.07
N LEU A 14 1.23 -6.14 -58.29
CA LEU A 14 0.81 -5.35 -59.45
C LEU A 14 1.27 -5.99 -60.77
N ARG A 15 2.51 -6.49 -60.82
CA ARG A 15 3.04 -7.22 -61.98
C ARG A 15 2.20 -8.45 -62.29
N TYR A 16 1.87 -9.24 -61.27
CA TYR A 16 0.97 -10.39 -61.36
C TYR A 16 -0.40 -10.00 -61.94
N GLN A 17 -1.02 -8.95 -61.40
CA GLN A 17 -2.33 -8.46 -61.84
C GLN A 17 -2.29 -7.99 -63.31
N MET A 18 -1.25 -7.25 -63.72
CA MET A 18 -1.08 -6.81 -65.10
C MET A 18 -0.93 -8.00 -66.06
N MET A 19 -0.17 -9.02 -65.68
CA MET A 19 -0.04 -10.24 -66.47
C MET A 19 -1.37 -11.01 -66.55
N PHE A 20 -2.17 -10.99 -65.49
CA PHE A 20 -3.44 -11.72 -65.41
C PHE A 20 -4.46 -11.14 -66.35
N VAL A 21 -4.62 -9.81 -66.31
CA VAL A 21 -5.47 -9.06 -67.24
C VAL A 21 -5.04 -9.32 -68.68
N ARG A 22 -3.74 -9.24 -68.98
CA ARG A 22 -3.21 -9.44 -70.34
C ARG A 22 -3.48 -10.85 -70.89
N GLN A 23 -3.48 -11.88 -70.05
CA GLN A 23 -3.81 -13.25 -70.44
C GLN A 23 -5.31 -13.45 -70.61
N TYR A 24 -6.12 -12.92 -69.69
CA TYR A 24 -7.58 -13.05 -69.70
C TYR A 24 -8.22 -12.44 -70.95
N PHE A 25 -7.69 -11.30 -71.44
CA PHE A 25 -8.21 -10.59 -72.61
C PHE A 25 -7.61 -11.03 -73.97
N ARG A 26 -6.77 -12.07 -74.03
CA ARG A 26 -6.25 -12.63 -75.30
C ARG A 26 -7.16 -13.75 -75.86
N SER A 27 -7.34 -13.78 -77.18
CA SER A 27 -8.36 -14.57 -77.89
C SER A 27 -8.25 -16.11 -77.76
N ARG A 28 -9.42 -16.77 -77.87
CA ARG A 28 -9.72 -18.20 -77.61
C ARG A 28 -8.86 -19.24 -78.35
N ALA A 29 -8.21 -18.90 -79.46
CA ALA A 29 -7.58 -19.86 -80.39
C ALA A 29 -6.09 -20.17 -80.12
N LEU A 30 -5.41 -19.42 -79.25
CA LEU A 30 -3.96 -19.62 -78.96
C LEU A 30 -3.67 -20.22 -77.57
N ARG A 31 -4.70 -20.70 -76.87
CA ARG A 31 -4.64 -21.16 -75.47
C ARG A 31 -3.85 -22.44 -75.19
N PHE A 32 -3.42 -23.20 -76.21
CA PHE A 32 -2.77 -24.50 -75.97
C PHE A 32 -1.27 -24.54 -76.26
N LEU A 33 -0.73 -23.59 -77.03
CA LEU A 33 0.62 -23.73 -77.61
C LEU A 33 1.70 -22.84 -76.98
N ARG A 34 1.39 -22.02 -75.96
CA ARG A 34 2.36 -21.11 -75.33
C ARG A 34 2.35 -21.10 -73.79
N ASP A 35 1.43 -21.83 -73.15
CA ASP A 35 1.10 -21.60 -71.73
C ASP A 35 2.06 -22.28 -70.72
N PHE A 36 3.02 -23.10 -71.17
CA PHE A 36 4.01 -23.74 -70.27
C PHE A 36 5.03 -22.77 -69.64
N PRO A 37 5.82 -21.99 -70.41
CA PRO A 37 6.81 -21.07 -69.83
C PRO A 37 6.18 -19.90 -69.06
N VAL A 38 4.94 -19.51 -69.38
CA VAL A 38 4.18 -18.50 -68.63
C VAL A 38 3.72 -19.03 -67.28
N MET A 39 3.40 -20.33 -67.19
CA MET A 39 2.99 -20.97 -65.94
C MET A 39 4.17 -21.10 -64.96
N ASP A 40 5.37 -21.40 -65.45
CA ASP A 40 6.58 -21.45 -64.61
C ASP A 40 6.96 -20.06 -64.05
N ASP A 41 6.84 -19.00 -64.85
CA ASP A 41 7.05 -17.61 -64.40
C ASP A 41 5.99 -17.19 -63.37
N TRP A 42 4.74 -17.65 -63.54
CA TRP A 42 3.66 -17.43 -62.58
C TRP A 42 3.92 -18.08 -61.23
N LYS A 43 4.40 -19.32 -61.25
CA LYS A 43 4.73 -20.09 -60.04
C LYS A 43 5.90 -19.45 -59.30
N SER A 44 6.89 -18.91 -60.03
CA SER A 44 8.00 -18.16 -59.46
C SER A 44 7.57 -16.84 -58.82
N MET A 45 6.70 -16.06 -59.49
CA MET A 45 6.12 -14.84 -58.93
C MET A 45 5.29 -15.12 -57.67
N LEU A 46 4.43 -16.15 -57.71
CA LEU A 46 3.64 -16.55 -56.54
C LEU A 46 4.54 -16.98 -55.36
N GLY A 47 5.62 -17.72 -55.62
CA GLY A 47 6.60 -18.07 -54.58
C GLY A 47 7.31 -16.84 -53.99
N THR A 48 7.55 -15.81 -54.80
CA THR A 48 8.16 -14.55 -54.36
C THR A 48 7.18 -13.72 -53.53
N ILE A 49 5.91 -13.64 -53.93
CA ILE A 49 4.84 -12.98 -53.18
C ILE A 49 4.65 -13.67 -51.82
N ASP A 50 4.56 -15.01 -51.79
CA ASP A 50 4.42 -15.79 -50.57
C ASP A 50 5.62 -15.59 -49.62
N GLY A 51 6.84 -15.58 -50.15
CA GLY A 51 8.05 -15.28 -49.39
C GLY A 51 8.07 -13.87 -48.78
N LEU A 52 7.70 -12.86 -49.57
CA LEU A 52 7.63 -11.45 -49.12
C LEU A 52 6.49 -11.22 -48.11
N GLU A 53 5.36 -11.90 -48.28
CA GLU A 53 4.24 -11.86 -47.33
C GLU A 53 4.64 -12.52 -46.00
N GLY A 54 5.32 -13.67 -46.05
CA GLY A 54 5.88 -14.34 -44.88
C GLY A 54 6.87 -13.46 -44.11
N GLN A 55 7.74 -12.74 -44.83
CA GLN A 55 8.65 -11.76 -44.21
C GLN A 55 7.90 -10.60 -43.57
N THR A 56 6.97 -9.98 -44.30
CA THR A 56 6.14 -8.86 -43.79
C THR A 56 5.41 -9.25 -42.51
N ARG A 57 4.79 -10.44 -42.50
CA ARG A 57 4.07 -10.97 -41.34
C ARG A 57 4.99 -11.21 -40.15
N LYS A 58 6.19 -11.74 -40.38
CA LYS A 58 7.19 -11.97 -39.33
C LYS A 58 7.68 -10.65 -38.71
N TYR A 59 7.92 -9.63 -39.51
CA TYR A 59 8.31 -8.30 -39.02
C TYR A 59 7.18 -7.64 -38.23
N LEU A 60 5.95 -7.66 -38.74
CA LEU A 60 4.79 -7.10 -38.06
C LEU A 60 4.57 -7.77 -36.70
N LYS A 61 4.66 -9.09 -36.62
CA LYS A 61 4.52 -9.84 -35.36
C LYS A 61 5.59 -9.47 -34.34
N LYS A 62 6.85 -9.42 -34.78
CA LYS A 62 7.97 -9.03 -33.92
C LYS A 62 7.80 -7.61 -33.36
N VAL A 63 7.44 -6.65 -34.22
CA VAL A 63 7.19 -5.27 -33.81
C VAL A 63 5.99 -5.19 -32.86
N SER A 64 4.91 -5.92 -33.12
CA SER A 64 3.72 -5.89 -32.26
C SER A 64 3.98 -6.48 -30.87
N GLU A 65 4.73 -7.59 -30.77
CA GLU A 65 5.04 -8.22 -29.48
C GLU A 65 6.06 -7.37 -28.69
N GLU A 66 7.17 -6.96 -29.31
CA GLU A 66 8.21 -6.16 -28.63
C GLU A 66 7.70 -4.79 -28.17
N THR A 67 6.86 -4.14 -28.98
CA THR A 67 6.31 -2.82 -28.62
C THR A 67 5.29 -2.94 -27.50
N LEU A 68 4.41 -3.95 -27.56
CA LEU A 68 3.35 -4.13 -26.57
C LEU A 68 3.93 -4.52 -25.21
N GLU A 69 4.90 -5.44 -25.17
CA GLU A 69 5.63 -5.79 -23.95
C GLU A 69 6.38 -4.58 -23.39
N GLY A 70 6.98 -3.76 -24.26
CA GLY A 70 7.63 -2.52 -23.86
C GLY A 70 6.67 -1.51 -23.23
N ILE A 71 5.45 -1.39 -23.76
CA ILE A 71 4.40 -0.53 -23.23
C ILE A 71 3.94 -1.03 -21.85
N TYR A 72 3.62 -2.31 -21.71
CA TYR A 72 3.16 -2.87 -20.43
C TYR A 72 4.23 -2.74 -19.33
N ARG A 73 5.50 -3.03 -19.65
CA ARG A 73 6.59 -2.83 -18.69
C ARG A 73 6.71 -1.38 -18.22
N LYS A 74 6.62 -0.41 -19.15
CA LYS A 74 6.64 1.02 -18.78
C LYS A 74 5.42 1.42 -17.97
N TYR A 75 4.25 0.85 -18.28
CA TYR A 75 3.04 1.07 -17.51
C TYR A 75 3.23 0.60 -16.07
N ASP A 76 3.78 -0.60 -15.85
CA ASP A 76 4.06 -1.13 -14.52
C ASP A 76 5.09 -0.29 -13.75
N GLU A 77 6.16 0.16 -14.41
CA GLU A 77 7.16 1.05 -13.82
C GLU A 77 6.53 2.40 -13.39
N ILE A 78 5.71 3.00 -14.25
CA ILE A 78 4.99 4.24 -13.93
C ILE A 78 4.00 3.99 -12.79
N TRP A 79 3.28 2.87 -12.82
CA TRP A 79 2.29 2.53 -11.82
C TRP A 79 2.92 2.36 -10.43
N ASP A 80 4.08 1.70 -10.34
CA ASP A 80 4.83 1.55 -9.09
C ASP A 80 5.28 2.92 -8.54
N VAL A 81 5.82 3.79 -9.41
CA VAL A 81 6.23 5.15 -9.01
C VAL A 81 5.04 5.98 -8.53
N VAL A 82 3.93 5.95 -9.27
CA VAL A 82 2.71 6.70 -8.91
C VAL A 82 2.12 6.19 -7.60
N SER A 83 2.05 4.88 -7.41
CA SER A 83 1.52 4.26 -6.17
C SER A 83 2.36 4.63 -4.95
N LYS A 84 3.69 4.59 -5.08
CA LYS A 84 4.62 5.02 -4.03
C LYS A 84 4.49 6.52 -3.73
N ALA A 85 4.40 7.35 -4.76
CA ALA A 85 4.24 8.78 -4.61
C ALA A 85 2.92 9.12 -3.90
N LEU A 86 1.82 8.45 -4.26
CA LEU A 86 0.51 8.65 -3.66
C LEU A 86 0.55 8.30 -2.15
N GLY A 87 1.08 7.13 -1.79
CA GLY A 87 1.23 6.73 -0.38
C GLY A 87 2.06 7.73 0.42
N ASN A 88 3.19 8.18 -0.13
CA ASN A 88 4.02 9.21 0.52
C ASN A 88 3.25 10.53 0.74
N THR A 89 2.39 10.95 -0.20
CA THR A 89 1.61 12.19 -0.04
C THR A 89 0.54 12.09 1.05
N GLU A 90 -0.05 10.91 1.26
CA GLU A 90 -1.00 10.67 2.34
C GLU A 90 -0.30 10.74 3.70
N ASP A 91 0.86 10.10 3.82
CA ASP A 91 1.69 10.15 5.02
C ASP A 91 2.15 11.58 5.34
N ILE A 92 2.56 12.35 4.33
CA ILE A 92 2.98 13.76 4.52
C ILE A 92 1.81 14.60 5.05
N LYS A 93 0.61 14.47 4.47
CA LYS A 93 -0.57 15.21 4.92
C LYS A 93 -0.95 14.84 6.35
N HIS A 94 -0.96 13.55 6.67
CA HIS A 94 -1.26 13.06 8.00
C HIS A 94 -0.28 13.64 9.03
N ASN A 95 1.03 13.53 8.76
CA ASN A 95 2.07 14.07 9.64
C ASN A 95 2.02 15.60 9.77
N GLN A 96 1.66 16.33 8.71
CA GLN A 96 1.52 17.78 8.75
C GLN A 96 0.41 18.22 9.71
N ILE A 97 -0.78 17.59 9.62
CA ILE A 97 -1.90 17.86 10.56
C ILE A 97 -1.49 17.53 12.00
N LEU A 98 -0.79 16.40 12.21
CA LEU A 98 -0.31 16.03 13.54
C LEU A 98 0.76 16.99 14.08
N ASN A 99 1.54 17.64 13.21
CA ASN A 99 2.53 18.65 13.59
C ASN A 99 1.91 19.97 14.03
N GLU A 100 0.70 20.29 13.57
CA GLU A 100 -0.05 21.47 14.03
C GLU A 100 -0.57 21.31 15.46
N LEU A 101 -0.72 20.07 15.94
CA LEU A 101 -1.09 19.79 17.32
C LEU A 101 0.07 20.18 18.25
N SER A 102 -0.15 21.19 19.08
CA SER A 102 0.77 21.56 20.16
C SER A 102 0.77 20.46 21.23
N CYS A 103 1.72 19.52 21.12
CA CYS A 103 1.85 18.36 21.99
C CYS A 103 3.07 18.46 22.92
N ILE A 104 3.04 17.75 24.05
CA ILE A 104 4.18 17.61 24.95
C ILE A 104 4.73 16.19 24.87
N TYR A 105 5.82 16.00 24.13
CA TYR A 105 6.48 14.70 24.00
C TYR A 105 6.94 14.13 25.36
N GLY A 106 7.35 15.02 26.27
CA GLY A 106 7.78 14.65 27.62
C GLY A 106 6.67 14.09 28.54
N ALA A 107 5.39 14.19 28.17
CA ALA A 107 4.28 13.76 29.05
C ALA A 107 3.93 12.27 28.91
N ALA A 108 4.30 11.63 27.79
CA ALA A 108 4.04 10.21 27.55
C ALA A 108 4.75 9.32 28.59
N PHE A 109 4.23 8.12 28.85
CA PHE A 109 4.81 7.21 29.84
C PHE A 109 6.23 6.74 29.54
N ASN A 110 6.59 6.69 28.25
CA ASN A 110 7.88 6.23 27.76
C ASN A 110 8.91 7.35 27.52
N SER A 111 8.60 8.61 27.82
CA SER A 111 9.49 9.76 27.54
C SER A 111 10.52 10.05 28.64
N SER A 112 10.31 9.53 29.85
CA SER A 112 11.15 9.84 31.00
C SER A 112 11.68 8.55 31.62
N ASP A 113 12.99 8.49 31.81
CA ASP A 113 13.74 7.37 32.41
C ASP A 113 13.41 7.11 33.90
N ARG A 114 12.39 7.78 34.44
CA ARG A 114 12.08 7.88 35.88
C ARG A 114 10.81 7.14 36.30
N ARG A 115 10.18 6.34 35.46
CA ARG A 115 8.86 5.77 35.80
C ARG A 115 8.96 4.37 36.37
N ILE A 116 8.80 4.34 37.69
CA ILE A 116 8.78 3.15 38.53
C ILE A 116 7.50 2.37 38.22
N GLN A 117 7.65 1.07 37.93
CA GLN A 117 6.53 0.13 37.84
C GLN A 117 6.28 -0.54 39.19
N CYS A 118 5.11 -1.14 39.36
CA CYS A 118 4.80 -1.94 40.53
C CYS A 118 5.77 -3.12 40.60
N LEU A 119 6.24 -3.43 41.81
CA LEU A 119 7.03 -4.63 42.05
C LEU A 119 6.18 -5.85 41.69
N LYS A 120 6.81 -6.88 41.10
CA LYS A 120 6.10 -8.11 40.72
C LYS A 120 5.37 -8.71 41.93
N GLY A 121 4.09 -9.04 41.76
CA GLY A 121 3.24 -9.58 42.83
C GLY A 121 2.64 -8.53 43.79
N THR A 122 2.88 -7.23 43.55
CA THR A 122 2.21 -6.15 44.31
C THR A 122 1.05 -5.56 43.52
N GLN A 123 0.05 -4.98 44.22
CA GLN A 123 -1.12 -4.35 43.59
C GLN A 123 -1.91 -5.30 42.63
N VAL A 124 -1.77 -6.61 42.81
CA VAL A 124 -2.41 -7.63 41.97
C VAL A 124 -3.93 -7.46 41.89
N PRO A 125 -4.67 -7.18 42.99
CA PRO A 125 -6.13 -7.05 42.92
C PRO A 125 -6.60 -5.91 42.01
N ILE A 126 -5.92 -4.76 42.06
CA ILE A 126 -6.29 -3.59 41.26
C ILE A 126 -5.87 -3.76 39.79
N LEU A 127 -4.71 -4.37 39.53
CA LEU A 127 -4.28 -4.69 38.17
C LEU A 127 -5.25 -5.67 37.49
N ARG A 128 -5.70 -6.71 38.19
CA ARG A 128 -6.75 -7.63 37.70
C ARG A 128 -8.08 -6.92 37.42
N LEU A 129 -8.43 -5.93 38.23
CA LEU A 129 -9.66 -5.18 38.03
C LEU A 129 -9.59 -4.35 36.74
N ILE A 130 -8.46 -3.67 36.50
CA ILE A 130 -8.23 -2.88 35.29
C ILE A 130 -8.19 -3.78 34.05
N GLU A 131 -7.53 -4.93 34.14
CA GLU A 131 -7.44 -5.93 33.08
C GLU A 131 -8.84 -6.43 32.66
N ASN A 132 -9.66 -6.84 33.63
CA ASN A 132 -11.06 -7.22 33.38
C ASN A 132 -11.87 -6.08 32.78
N TRP A 133 -11.66 -4.85 33.25
CA TRP A 133 -12.34 -3.66 32.74
C TRP A 133 -11.98 -3.36 31.28
N CYS A 134 -10.72 -3.53 30.89
CA CYS A 134 -10.27 -3.38 29.50
C CYS A 134 -10.98 -4.36 28.56
N CYS A 135 -11.08 -5.63 28.99
CA CYS A 135 -11.62 -6.72 28.17
C CYS A 135 -13.15 -6.74 28.08
N LYS A 136 -13.88 -6.20 29.07
CA LYS A 136 -15.35 -6.27 29.12
C LYS A 136 -16.02 -5.15 28.33
N PRO A 137 -16.88 -5.44 27.32
CA PRO A 137 -17.52 -4.39 26.53
C PRO A 137 -18.51 -3.49 27.27
N SER A 138 -19.18 -4.03 28.29
CA SER A 138 -20.23 -3.36 29.06
C SER A 138 -19.73 -2.32 30.05
N GLU A 139 -18.42 -2.31 30.32
CA GLU A 139 -17.83 -1.42 31.32
C GLU A 139 -17.72 0.02 30.81
N PRO A 140 -17.83 1.03 31.69
CA PRO A 140 -17.75 2.44 31.32
C PRO A 140 -16.41 2.77 30.67
N PRO A 141 -16.35 3.78 29.78
CA PRO A 141 -15.15 4.12 29.03
C PRO A 141 -14.02 4.71 29.89
N VAL A 142 -14.31 5.12 31.13
CA VAL A 142 -13.33 5.67 32.07
C VAL A 142 -13.22 4.79 33.30
N PHE A 143 -12.01 4.34 33.62
CA PHE A 143 -11.65 3.70 34.88
C PHE A 143 -11.08 4.74 35.83
N TRP A 144 -11.71 4.92 36.99
CA TRP A 144 -11.26 5.88 37.99
C TRP A 144 -10.41 5.19 39.07
N LEU A 145 -9.10 5.47 39.08
CA LEU A 145 -8.18 4.88 40.06
C LEU A 145 -8.16 5.70 41.36
N GLN A 146 -9.00 5.30 42.32
CA GLN A 146 -9.06 5.89 43.66
C GLN A 146 -8.04 5.27 44.63
N GLY A 147 -7.43 6.11 45.46
CA GLY A 147 -6.51 5.66 46.50
C GLY A 147 -5.89 6.83 47.27
N MET A 148 -5.47 6.59 48.51
CA MET A 148 -4.83 7.60 49.36
C MET A 148 -3.58 8.20 48.69
N ALA A 149 -3.24 9.44 49.04
CA ALA A 149 -1.97 10.03 48.59
C ALA A 149 -0.79 9.13 49.00
N GLY A 150 0.22 9.00 48.14
CA GLY A 150 1.41 8.18 48.42
C GLY A 150 1.25 6.66 48.20
N THR A 151 0.07 6.15 47.83
CA THR A 151 -0.16 4.70 47.61
C THR A 151 0.35 4.15 46.26
N GLY A 152 1.10 4.95 45.49
CA GLY A 152 1.66 4.51 44.21
C GLY A 152 0.66 4.46 43.05
N LYS A 153 -0.41 5.28 43.06
CA LYS A 153 -1.37 5.33 41.93
C LYS A 153 -0.70 5.59 40.57
N SER A 154 0.25 6.52 40.51
CA SER A 154 1.02 6.80 39.29
C SER A 154 1.90 5.60 38.87
N THR A 155 2.40 4.84 39.84
CA THR A 155 3.15 3.59 39.63
C THR A 155 2.24 2.51 39.00
N ILE A 156 1.00 2.39 39.47
CA ILE A 156 -0.01 1.50 38.87
C ILE A 156 -0.31 1.93 37.43
N ALA A 157 -0.58 3.22 37.20
CA ALA A 157 -0.84 3.75 35.86
C ALA A 157 0.33 3.52 34.90
N CYS A 158 1.57 3.65 35.37
CA CYS A 158 2.76 3.35 34.57
C CYS A 158 2.85 1.86 34.24
N THR A 159 2.60 0.99 35.22
CA THR A 159 2.59 -0.48 35.02
C THR A 159 1.56 -0.88 33.98
N VAL A 160 0.38 -0.26 34.03
CA VAL A 160 -0.69 -0.48 33.04
C VAL A 160 -0.29 0.03 31.66
N ALA A 161 0.26 1.24 31.55
CA ALA A 161 0.70 1.77 30.26
C ALA A 161 1.79 0.88 29.63
N THR A 162 2.76 0.40 30.41
CA THR A 162 3.82 -0.47 29.92
C THR A 162 3.28 -1.79 29.36
N ALA A 163 2.43 -2.51 30.09
CA ALA A 163 2.00 -3.80 29.54
C ALA A 163 0.99 -3.67 28.40
N LEU A 164 0.23 -2.58 28.31
CA LEU A 164 -0.58 -2.28 27.12
C LEU A 164 0.28 -1.95 25.89
N GLN A 165 1.47 -1.35 26.08
CA GLN A 165 2.46 -1.17 25.02
C GLN A 165 3.09 -2.51 24.61
N ASP A 166 3.45 -3.35 25.59
CA ASP A 166 4.07 -4.65 25.36
C ASP A 166 3.08 -5.76 24.95
N ARG A 167 1.77 -5.45 24.96
CA ARG A 167 0.64 -6.37 24.73
C ARG A 167 0.65 -7.61 25.65
N ARG A 168 1.06 -7.42 26.90
CA ARG A 168 1.14 -8.49 27.91
C ARG A 168 0.09 -8.29 29.00
N LEU A 169 -0.48 -9.39 29.48
CA LEU A 169 -1.31 -9.39 30.69
C LEU A 169 -0.40 -9.27 31.93
N TRP A 170 -0.93 -8.71 33.02
CA TRP A 170 -0.14 -8.50 34.25
C TRP A 170 -0.24 -9.68 35.21
N THR A 171 -1.26 -10.52 35.06
CA THR A 171 -1.64 -11.50 36.08
C THR A 171 -1.57 -12.96 35.64
N GLU A 172 -1.39 -13.20 34.34
CA GLU A 172 -1.22 -14.52 33.72
C GLU A 172 -0.16 -14.43 32.61
N ASP A 173 0.56 -15.52 32.31
CA ASP A 173 1.52 -15.61 31.19
C ASP A 173 0.80 -15.69 29.81
N GLU A 174 -0.34 -15.02 29.69
CA GLU A 174 -1.15 -14.93 28.49
C GLU A 174 -1.00 -13.54 27.84
N TYR A 175 -1.25 -13.49 26.53
CA TYR A 175 -1.20 -12.24 25.77
C TYR A 175 -2.56 -11.53 25.80
N LEU A 176 -2.55 -10.20 25.80
CA LEU A 176 -3.80 -9.44 25.64
C LEU A 176 -4.45 -9.81 24.29
N PRO A 177 -5.79 -9.80 24.18
CA PRO A 177 -6.47 -9.95 22.89
C PRO A 177 -5.88 -8.96 21.89
N GLY A 178 -5.53 -9.42 20.68
CA GLY A 178 -4.78 -8.62 19.69
C GLY A 178 -5.46 -7.32 19.21
N LEU A 179 -6.68 -7.03 19.67
CA LEU A 179 -7.44 -5.81 19.42
C LEU A 179 -7.24 -4.71 20.48
N ILE A 180 -6.57 -4.98 21.59
CA ILE A 180 -6.36 -3.99 22.66
C ILE A 180 -4.90 -3.54 22.65
N CYS A 181 -4.69 -2.23 22.58
CA CYS A 181 -3.36 -1.61 22.63
C CYS A 181 -3.41 -0.29 23.40
N LEU A 182 -2.23 0.22 23.77
CA LEU A 182 -2.12 1.56 24.31
C LEU A 182 -2.32 2.60 23.19
N GLY A 183 -3.43 3.33 23.24
CA GLY A 183 -3.69 4.44 22.32
C GLY A 183 -2.90 5.72 22.66
N GLY A 184 -2.51 5.91 23.92
CA GLY A 184 -1.72 7.06 24.35
C GLY A 184 -1.66 7.19 25.86
N SER A 185 -0.79 8.07 26.33
CA SER A 185 -0.64 8.37 27.76
C SER A 185 -0.26 9.82 27.97
N PHE A 186 -0.64 10.36 29.13
CA PHE A 186 -0.27 11.69 29.57
C PHE A 186 -0.11 11.68 31.09
N PHE A 187 1.06 12.08 31.59
CA PHE A 187 1.31 12.22 33.02
C PHE A 187 1.72 13.67 33.30
N PHE A 188 1.14 14.22 34.37
CA PHE A 188 1.47 15.56 34.85
C PHE A 188 2.74 15.50 35.71
N ASP A 189 3.66 16.43 35.47
CA ASP A 189 4.83 16.66 36.32
C ASP A 189 4.81 18.11 36.82
N LYS A 190 4.71 18.27 38.15
CA LYS A 190 4.69 19.59 38.81
C LYS A 190 6.04 20.32 38.69
N ASN A 191 7.10 19.65 38.28
CA ASN A 191 8.42 20.27 38.09
C ASN A 191 8.64 20.78 36.66
N ILE A 192 7.78 20.41 35.70
CA ILE A 192 7.90 20.80 34.30
C ILE A 192 6.77 21.76 33.97
N SER A 193 7.08 23.02 33.64
CA SER A 193 6.10 24.10 33.41
C SER A 193 4.99 23.69 32.46
N ASP A 194 5.35 23.05 31.35
CA ASP A 194 4.41 22.73 30.27
C ASP A 194 3.50 21.56 30.66
N GLN A 195 3.94 20.68 31.56
CA GLN A 195 3.16 19.53 32.04
C GLN A 195 2.29 19.84 33.26
N LYS A 196 2.16 21.13 33.63
CA LYS A 196 1.24 21.58 34.69
C LYS A 196 -0.17 21.85 34.17
N THR A 197 -0.30 22.15 32.88
CA THR A 197 -1.53 22.67 32.29
C THR A 197 -2.28 21.58 31.52
N THR A 198 -3.61 21.64 31.55
CA THR A 198 -4.48 20.65 30.90
C THR A 198 -4.71 20.91 29.42
N ASP A 199 -4.31 22.08 28.91
CA ASP A 199 -4.52 22.53 27.53
C ASP A 199 -3.81 21.62 26.51
N LYS A 200 -2.68 21.01 26.90
CA LYS A 200 -1.91 20.10 26.03
C LYS A 200 -2.29 18.62 26.16
N VAL A 201 -3.21 18.27 27.07
CA VAL A 201 -3.59 16.86 27.28
C VAL A 201 -4.27 16.29 26.03
N LEU A 202 -5.32 16.95 25.54
CA LEU A 202 -6.08 16.48 24.38
C LEU A 202 -5.24 16.47 23.08
N PRO A 203 -4.49 17.54 22.72
CA PRO A 203 -3.62 17.51 21.55
C PRO A 203 -2.56 16.40 21.60
N THR A 204 -1.96 16.17 22.78
CA THR A 204 -0.96 15.12 22.95
C THR A 204 -1.57 13.72 22.82
N LEU A 205 -2.74 13.49 23.43
CA LEU A 205 -3.44 12.21 23.31
C LEU A 205 -3.96 11.96 21.88
N ALA A 206 -4.49 12.98 21.21
CA ALA A 206 -4.94 12.87 19.82
C ALA A 206 -3.80 12.46 18.89
N ARG A 207 -2.61 13.08 19.05
CA ARG A 207 -1.42 12.72 18.29
C ARG A 207 -0.94 11.30 18.59
N ASN A 208 -0.90 10.92 19.88
CA ASN A 208 -0.51 9.57 20.28
C ASN A 208 -1.47 8.52 19.69
N LEU A 209 -2.78 8.81 19.71
CA LEU A 209 -3.81 7.93 19.15
C LEU A 209 -3.65 7.76 17.64
N ALA A 210 -3.45 8.86 16.91
CA ALA A 210 -3.25 8.81 15.46
C ALA A 210 -2.01 7.97 15.08
N ASN A 211 -0.91 8.11 15.83
CA ASN A 211 0.29 7.31 15.62
C ASN A 211 0.13 5.83 16.01
N ALA A 212 -0.62 5.54 17.07
CA ALA A 212 -0.85 4.18 17.54
C ALA A 212 -1.85 3.41 16.64
N LEU A 213 -2.68 4.13 15.89
CA LEU A 213 -3.82 3.60 15.15
C LEU A 213 -3.98 4.27 13.77
N PRO A 214 -3.05 4.05 12.82
CA PRO A 214 -3.07 4.70 11.51
C PRO A 214 -4.30 4.33 10.65
N ASP A 215 -4.85 3.12 10.82
CA ASP A 215 -5.92 2.57 9.97
C ASP A 215 -7.32 2.55 10.63
N CYS A 216 -7.59 3.41 11.61
CA CYS A 216 -8.89 3.45 12.29
C CYS A 216 -10.00 4.07 11.44
N ALA A 217 -10.36 3.40 10.34
CA ALA A 217 -11.60 3.61 9.59
C ALA A 217 -12.80 2.85 10.20
N GLY A 218 -12.56 1.98 11.19
CA GLY A 218 -13.58 1.21 11.91
C GLY A 218 -13.98 1.81 13.26
N ALA A 219 -15.07 1.30 13.84
CA ALA A 219 -15.57 1.71 15.17
C ALA A 219 -14.64 1.24 16.31
N SER A 220 -13.53 1.95 16.49
CA SER A 220 -12.59 1.74 17.60
C SER A 220 -13.15 2.31 18.89
N ARG A 221 -13.20 1.48 19.94
CA ARG A 221 -13.63 1.93 21.27
C ARG A 221 -12.45 2.38 22.10
N VAL A 222 -12.39 3.66 22.42
CA VAL A 222 -11.36 4.24 23.29
C VAL A 222 -11.79 4.11 24.76
N ARG A 223 -10.86 3.65 25.59
CA ARG A 223 -10.99 3.53 27.05
C ARG A 223 -9.89 4.33 27.73
N TYR A 224 -10.17 4.93 28.89
CA TYR A 224 -9.26 5.80 29.64
C TYR A 224 -9.07 5.31 31.07
N VAL A 225 -7.83 5.21 31.54
CA VAL A 225 -7.52 5.06 32.96
C VAL A 225 -7.17 6.44 33.51
N TYR A 226 -8.01 6.97 34.40
CA TYR A 226 -7.80 8.27 35.02
C TYR A 226 -7.30 8.13 36.45
N CYS A 227 -6.20 8.81 36.75
CA CYS A 227 -5.65 8.92 38.09
C CYS A 227 -5.70 10.40 38.53
N PRO A 228 -6.56 10.78 39.49
CA PRO A 228 -6.55 12.14 40.01
C PRO A 228 -5.21 12.45 40.70
N ALA A 229 -4.73 13.67 40.48
CA ALA A 229 -3.63 14.21 41.28
C ALA A 229 -4.12 14.41 42.72
N SER A 230 -3.31 13.96 43.68
CA SER A 230 -3.45 14.34 45.09
C SER A 230 -2.80 15.67 45.40
#